data_AF-G0EGQ1-F1
#
_entry.id   AF-G0EGQ1-F1
#
_cell.length_a   1.000
_cell.length_b   1.000
_cell.length_c   1.000
_cell.angle_alpha   90.00
_cell.angle_beta   90.00
_cell.angle_gamma   90.00
#
_symmetry.space_group_name_H-M   'P 1'
#
loop_
_entity.id
_entity.type
_entity.pdbx_description
1 polymer ?
#
loop_
_entity_poly.entity_id
_entity_poly.type
_entity_poly.pdbx_seq_one_letter_code
_entity_poly.pdbx_strand_id
1 'polypeptide(L)'
;MGKEYTLLEAPLPKPTSEAYASARILEALAEARLALKFLNEGLTRNAAGKVFQAWRALLAALLRLELDKLMRRVKSEEERKWLSERAVPRLPTTRLKVLSQLLEKIGHTSISAWTDKALNLHDYQNHGPDPDLALSKYRSREEAAYDIIALASEIIRRVEQLKARLAWSDEHERELEMLKRELRESLQGEIKQ
;
A
#
# COMPACT_ATOMS: atom_id res chain seq x y z
N MET A 1 -28.06 -6.64 -1.42
CA MET A 1 -27.42 -6.68 -0.09
C MET A 1 -25.93 -6.55 -0.30
N GLY A 2 -25.32 -5.48 0.21
CA GLY A 2 -23.88 -5.28 0.14
C GLY A 2 -23.14 -6.43 0.83
N LYS A 3 -21.94 -6.77 0.34
CA LYS A 3 -21.07 -7.73 1.01
C LYS A 3 -20.73 -7.15 2.38
N GLU A 4 -21.09 -7.86 3.44
CA GLU A 4 -20.86 -7.40 4.81
C GLU A 4 -19.38 -7.58 5.14
N TYR A 5 -18.67 -6.47 5.26
CA TYR A 5 -17.27 -6.43 5.67
C TYR A 5 -17.22 -6.37 7.20
N THR A 6 -16.99 -7.50 7.87
CA THR A 6 -17.01 -7.54 9.33
C THR A 6 -15.67 -7.12 9.92
N LEU A 7 -14.55 -7.65 9.40
CA LEU A 7 -13.22 -7.32 9.92
C LEU A 7 -12.69 -5.98 9.42
N LEU A 8 -13.00 -5.60 8.18
CA LEU A 8 -12.52 -4.35 7.59
C LEU A 8 -13.18 -3.11 8.22
N GLU A 9 -14.46 -3.20 8.61
CA GLU A 9 -15.19 -2.10 9.26
C GLU A 9 -15.02 -2.07 10.79
N ALA A 10 -14.35 -3.07 11.36
CA ALA A 10 -14.05 -3.09 12.79
C ALA A 10 -12.98 -2.04 13.13
N PRO A 11 -12.96 -1.51 14.38
CA PRO A 11 -11.87 -0.67 14.83
C PRO A 11 -10.51 -1.37 14.65
N LEU A 12 -9.52 -0.64 14.14
CA LEU A 12 -8.18 -1.19 13.99
C LEU A 12 -7.65 -1.69 15.34
N PRO A 13 -7.05 -2.89 15.39
CA PRO A 13 -6.36 -3.35 16.59
C PRO A 13 -5.29 -2.36 17.02
N LYS A 14 -4.89 -2.40 18.30
CA LYS A 14 -3.76 -1.59 18.78
C LYS A 14 -2.53 -1.88 17.92
N PRO A 15 -1.75 -0.86 17.50
CA PRO A 15 -0.55 -1.07 16.71
C PRO A 15 0.48 -2.02 17.35
N THR A 16 0.45 -2.21 18.66
CA THR A 16 1.28 -3.18 19.38
C THR A 16 0.81 -4.64 19.25
N SER A 17 -0.41 -4.89 18.78
CA SER A 17 -0.97 -6.22 18.60
C SER A 17 -0.46 -6.88 17.32
N GLU A 18 -0.38 -8.22 17.30
CA GLU A 18 -0.11 -9.00 16.08
C GLU A 18 -1.27 -8.90 15.08
N ALA A 19 -2.51 -8.80 15.57
CA ALA A 19 -3.70 -8.65 14.75
C ALA A 19 -3.70 -7.35 13.92
N TYR A 20 -2.93 -6.34 14.34
CA TYR A 20 -2.81 -5.08 13.61
C TYR A 20 -2.26 -5.29 12.20
N ALA A 21 -1.20 -6.11 12.06
CA ALA A 21 -0.63 -6.37 10.75
C ALA A 21 -1.66 -7.01 9.80
N SER A 22 -2.45 -7.96 10.30
CA SER A 22 -3.50 -8.60 9.50
C SER A 22 -4.57 -7.60 9.06
N ALA A 23 -5.09 -6.78 9.98
CA ALA A 23 -6.07 -5.75 9.65
C ALA A 23 -5.55 -4.74 8.61
N ARG A 24 -4.28 -4.33 8.72
CA ARG A 24 -3.63 -3.45 7.73
C ARG A 24 -3.47 -4.12 6.36
N ILE A 25 -3.25 -5.43 6.30
CA ILE A 25 -3.22 -6.16 5.03
C ILE A 25 -4.60 -6.26 4.41
N LEU A 26 -5.65 -6.50 5.20
CA LEU A 26 -7.02 -6.49 4.68
C LEU A 26 -7.39 -5.10 4.09
N GLU A 27 -7.02 -4.02 4.78
CA GLU A 27 -7.18 -2.66 4.27
C GLU A 27 -6.38 -2.44 2.98
N ALA A 28 -5.13 -2.92 2.91
CA ALA A 28 -4.31 -2.81 1.70
C ALA A 28 -4.97 -3.49 0.49
N LEU A 29 -5.55 -4.68 0.68
CA LEU A 29 -6.24 -5.41 -0.37
C LEU A 29 -7.50 -4.68 -0.84
N ALA A 30 -8.32 -4.21 0.10
CA ALA A 30 -9.55 -3.49 -0.19
C ALA A 30 -9.28 -2.17 -0.94
N GLU A 31 -8.29 -1.39 -0.49
CA GLU A 31 -7.93 -0.11 -1.10
C GLU A 31 -7.31 -0.30 -2.49
N ALA A 32 -6.45 -1.30 -2.69
CA ALA A 32 -5.91 -1.62 -4.00
C ALA A 32 -7.03 -2.08 -4.97
N ARG A 33 -8.02 -2.83 -4.47
CA ARG A 33 -9.15 -3.26 -5.27
C ARG A 33 -10.00 -2.08 -5.72
N LEU A 34 -10.27 -1.14 -4.80
CA LEU A 34 -10.99 0.09 -5.13
C LEU A 34 -10.20 0.96 -6.11
N ALA A 35 -8.87 1.00 -6.00
CA ALA A 35 -8.03 1.72 -6.95
C ALA A 35 -8.24 1.22 -8.39
N LEU A 36 -8.22 -0.11 -8.59
CA LEU A 36 -8.42 -0.69 -9.91
C LEU A 36 -9.85 -0.52 -10.43
N LYS A 37 -10.86 -0.56 -9.55
CA LYS A 37 -12.24 -0.22 -9.94
C LYS A 37 -12.37 1.21 -10.43
N PHE A 38 -11.83 2.17 -9.68
CA PHE A 38 -11.82 3.58 -10.10
C PHE A 38 -11.03 3.77 -11.40
N LEU A 39 -9.94 3.02 -11.59
CA LEU A 39 -9.19 3.08 -12.83
C LEU A 39 -10.02 2.59 -14.02
N ASN A 40 -10.75 1.47 -13.87
CA ASN A 40 -11.62 0.91 -14.91
C ASN A 40 -12.79 1.85 -15.26
N GLU A 41 -13.22 2.70 -14.31
CA GLU A 41 -14.21 3.77 -14.54
C GLU A 41 -13.60 5.07 -15.12
N GLY A 42 -12.29 5.10 -15.38
CA GLY A 42 -11.58 6.27 -15.93
C GLY A 42 -11.23 7.34 -14.88
N LEU A 43 -11.41 7.06 -13.59
CA LEU A 43 -11.17 7.98 -12.47
C LEU A 43 -9.72 7.90 -11.96
N THR A 44 -8.74 8.18 -12.84
CA THR A 44 -7.31 7.94 -12.57
C THR A 44 -6.76 8.66 -11.32
N ARG A 45 -7.22 9.88 -11.02
CA ARG A 45 -6.79 10.60 -9.80
C ARG A 45 -7.25 9.91 -8.51
N ASN A 46 -8.48 9.41 -8.51
CA ASN A 46 -9.05 8.69 -7.36
C ASN A 46 -8.37 7.33 -7.21
N ALA A 47 -8.11 6.66 -8.33
CA ALA A 47 -7.36 5.41 -8.36
C ALA A 47 -5.94 5.57 -7.79
N ALA A 48 -5.23 6.64 -8.16
CA ALA A 48 -3.91 6.96 -7.62
C ALA A 48 -3.94 7.14 -6.09
N GLY A 49 -4.92 7.88 -5.58
CA GLY A 49 -5.07 8.05 -4.13
C GLY A 49 -5.35 6.74 -3.39
N LYS A 50 -6.18 5.86 -3.98
CA LYS A 50 -6.52 4.56 -3.41
C LYS A 50 -5.34 3.60 -3.38
N VAL A 51 -4.58 3.48 -4.47
CA VAL A 51 -3.41 2.61 -4.50
C VAL A 51 -2.29 3.13 -3.58
N PHE A 52 -2.19 4.44 -3.40
CA PHE A 52 -1.29 5.02 -2.39
C PHE A 52 -1.69 4.66 -0.95
N GLN A 53 -2.99 4.74 -0.60
CA GLN A 53 -3.45 4.29 0.72
C GLN A 53 -3.19 2.79 0.92
N ALA A 54 -3.41 1.98 -0.12
CA ALA A 54 -3.10 0.55 -0.07
C ALA A 54 -1.62 0.29 0.23
N TRP A 55 -0.71 1.03 -0.42
CA TRP A 55 0.73 0.95 -0.15
C TRP A 55 1.08 1.35 1.28
N ARG A 56 0.46 2.42 1.82
CA ARG A 56 0.66 2.82 3.22
C ARG A 56 0.18 1.73 4.18
N ALA A 57 -0.94 1.08 3.90
CA ALA A 57 -1.44 -0.02 4.70
C ALA A 57 -0.48 -1.22 4.71
N LEU A 58 0.05 -1.60 3.55
CA LEU A 58 1.09 -2.62 3.44
C LEU A 58 2.36 -2.25 4.24
N LEU A 59 2.83 -1.01 4.14
CA LEU A 59 4.00 -0.54 4.90
C LEU A 59 3.74 -0.59 6.41
N ALA A 60 2.56 -0.22 6.89
CA ALA A 60 2.21 -0.32 8.31
C ALA A 60 2.25 -1.78 8.79
N ALA A 61 1.74 -2.72 8.00
CA ALA A 61 1.80 -4.15 8.30
C ALA A 61 3.25 -4.64 8.39
N LEU A 62 4.08 -4.30 7.40
CA LEU A 62 5.50 -4.69 7.37
C LEU A 62 6.28 -4.12 8.55
N LEU A 63 6.11 -2.83 8.84
CA LEU A 63 6.75 -2.18 9.98
C LEU A 63 6.37 -2.86 11.31
N ARG A 64 5.12 -3.29 11.44
CA ARG A 64 4.69 -4.04 12.62
C ARG A 64 5.32 -5.42 12.70
N LEU A 65 5.29 -6.17 11.60
CA LEU A 65 5.86 -7.53 11.52
C LEU A 65 7.36 -7.56 11.74
N GLU A 66 8.06 -6.48 11.39
CA GLU A 66 9.52 -6.38 11.49
C GLU A 66 10.01 -5.50 12.64
N LEU A 67 9.12 -5.03 13.51
CA LEU A 67 9.45 -4.06 14.57
C LEU A 67 10.66 -4.50 15.40
N ASP A 68 10.73 -5.77 15.80
CA ASP A 68 11.85 -6.29 16.60
C ASP A 68 13.18 -6.31 15.85
N LYS A 69 13.16 -6.53 14.53
CA LYS A 69 14.38 -6.45 13.70
C LYS A 69 14.80 -5.00 13.51
N LEU A 70 13.84 -4.11 13.29
CA LEU A 70 14.07 -2.68 13.16
C LEU A 70 14.68 -2.08 14.44
N MET A 71 14.13 -2.40 15.61
CA MET A 71 14.63 -1.95 16.92
C MET A 71 16.07 -2.42 17.20
N ARG A 72 16.43 -3.62 16.74
CA ARG A 72 17.80 -4.15 16.84
C ARG A 72 18.77 -3.46 15.87
N ARG A 73 18.27 -2.89 14.77
CA ARG A 73 19.10 -2.27 13.72
C ARG A 73 19.43 -0.81 14.01
N VAL A 74 18.52 -0.08 14.65
CA VAL A 74 18.73 1.31 15.06
C VAL A 74 19.67 1.41 16.26
N LYS A 75 20.47 2.48 16.30
CA LYS A 75 21.59 2.60 17.23
C LYS A 75 21.22 3.34 18.52
N SER A 76 20.31 4.30 18.45
CA SER A 76 19.94 5.13 19.59
C SER A 76 18.62 4.69 20.22
N GLU A 77 18.50 4.89 21.53
CA GLU A 77 17.26 4.63 22.27
C GLU A 77 16.14 5.59 21.83
N GLU A 78 16.50 6.81 21.44
CA GLU A 78 15.55 7.78 20.88
C GLU A 78 14.95 7.29 19.55
N GLU A 79 15.76 6.72 18.65
CA GLU A 79 15.28 6.13 17.39
C GLU A 79 14.36 4.93 17.66
N ARG A 80 14.70 4.09 18.65
CA ARG A 80 13.86 2.95 19.05
C ARG A 80 12.50 3.43 19.55
N LYS A 81 12.50 4.39 20.46
CA LYS A 81 11.27 4.99 21.01
C LYS A 81 10.43 5.66 19.94
N TRP A 82 11.08 6.39 19.02
CA TRP A 82 10.40 7.00 17.88
C TRP A 82 9.76 5.94 16.97
N LEU A 83 10.48 4.85 16.66
CA LEU A 83 9.95 3.76 15.83
C LEU A 83 8.71 3.12 16.48
N SER A 84 8.81 2.71 17.74
CA SER A 84 7.75 1.97 18.43
C SER A 84 6.54 2.84 18.79
N GLU A 85 6.74 4.07 19.26
CA GLU A 85 5.65 4.92 19.78
C GLU A 85 5.05 5.87 18.75
N ARG A 86 5.78 6.20 17.68
CA ARG A 86 5.35 7.22 16.70
C ARG A 86 5.29 6.69 15.28
N ALA A 87 6.36 6.08 14.78
CA ALA A 87 6.47 5.75 13.37
C ALA A 87 5.54 4.60 12.97
N VAL A 88 5.60 3.46 13.67
CA VAL A 88 4.73 2.31 13.38
C VAL A 88 3.25 2.62 13.64
N PRO A 89 2.87 3.28 14.77
CA PRO A 89 1.46 3.57 15.04
C PRO A 89 0.82 4.60 14.10
N ARG A 90 1.58 5.59 13.62
CA ARG A 90 1.01 6.77 12.91
C ARG A 90 1.33 6.82 11.42
N LEU A 91 2.40 6.15 10.99
CA LEU A 91 2.92 6.12 9.62
C LEU A 91 2.73 7.44 8.84
N PRO A 92 3.34 8.56 9.26
CA PRO A 92 3.16 9.84 8.59
C PRO A 92 3.76 9.79 7.18
N THR A 93 3.06 10.38 6.20
CA THR A 93 3.47 10.40 4.78
C THR A 93 4.90 10.93 4.61
N THR A 94 5.26 11.98 5.35
CA THR A 94 6.59 12.61 5.33
C THR A 94 7.73 11.70 5.77
N ARG A 95 7.44 10.55 6.39
CA ARG A 95 8.45 9.58 6.86
C ARG A 95 8.46 8.28 6.07
N LEU A 96 7.58 8.09 5.08
CA LEU A 96 7.49 6.85 4.29
C LEU A 96 8.81 6.50 3.62
N LYS A 97 9.53 7.49 3.08
CA LYS A 97 10.84 7.29 2.45
C LYS A 97 11.86 6.69 3.42
N VAL A 98 12.02 7.28 4.60
CA VAL A 98 12.97 6.80 5.60
C VAL A 98 12.57 5.42 6.12
N LEU A 99 11.28 5.20 6.37
CA LEU A 99 10.78 3.92 6.88
C LEU A 99 10.95 2.77 5.88
N SER A 100 10.69 3.03 4.60
CA SER A 100 10.92 2.04 3.54
C SER A 100 12.42 1.70 3.38
N GLN A 101 13.31 2.69 3.49
CA GLN A 101 14.76 2.43 3.50
C GLN A 101 15.21 1.58 4.70
N LEU A 102 14.59 1.75 5.87
CA LEU A 102 14.86 0.90 7.03
C LEU A 102 14.41 -0.55 6.78
N LEU A 103 13.23 -0.75 6.19
CA LEU A 103 12.75 -2.07 5.77
C LEU A 103 13.69 -2.71 4.74
N GLU A 104 14.20 -1.93 3.79
CA GLU A 104 15.15 -2.43 2.79
C GLU A 104 16.46 -2.91 3.41
N LYS A 105 16.99 -2.17 4.40
CA LYS A 105 18.21 -2.54 5.15
C LYS A 105 18.08 -3.86 5.93
N ILE A 106 16.86 -4.37 6.14
CA ILE A 106 16.60 -5.66 6.80
C ILE A 106 16.08 -6.73 5.83
N GLY A 107 16.20 -6.50 4.52
CA GLY A 107 15.97 -7.51 3.48
C GLY A 107 14.69 -7.33 2.65
N HIS A 108 13.91 -6.26 2.84
CA HIS A 108 12.77 -5.97 1.96
C HIS A 108 13.23 -5.27 0.68
N THR A 109 13.83 -6.03 -0.23
CA THR A 109 14.39 -5.52 -1.49
C THR A 109 13.39 -4.67 -2.28
N SER A 110 13.89 -3.57 -2.83
CA SER A 110 13.20 -2.61 -3.70
C SER A 110 12.02 -1.88 -3.06
N ILE A 111 11.75 -2.07 -1.76
CA ILE A 111 10.58 -1.46 -1.11
C ILE A 111 10.66 0.07 -1.09
N SER A 112 11.87 0.64 -1.04
CA SER A 112 12.06 2.09 -1.09
C SER A 112 11.77 2.66 -2.47
N ALA A 113 12.16 1.97 -3.55
CA ALA A 113 11.86 2.38 -4.92
C ALA A 113 10.34 2.33 -5.21
N TRP A 114 9.65 1.29 -4.73
CA TRP A 114 8.18 1.23 -4.83
C TRP A 114 7.49 2.29 -3.97
N THR A 115 8.09 2.67 -2.84
CA THR A 115 7.59 3.79 -2.03
C THR A 115 7.74 5.12 -2.76
N ASP A 116 8.81 5.34 -3.53
CA ASP A 116 8.94 6.53 -4.38
C ASP A 116 7.84 6.58 -5.44
N LYS A 117 7.55 5.45 -6.10
CA LYS A 117 6.44 5.36 -7.05
C LYS A 117 5.11 5.70 -6.38
N ALA A 118 4.85 5.16 -5.19
CA ALA A 118 3.64 5.47 -4.42
C ALA A 118 3.56 6.98 -4.07
N LEU A 119 4.67 7.63 -3.72
CA LEU A 119 4.73 9.07 -3.47
C LEU A 119 4.47 9.90 -4.73
N ASN A 120 4.99 9.49 -5.89
CA ASN A 120 4.67 10.15 -7.16
C ASN A 120 3.16 10.08 -7.46
N LEU A 121 2.53 8.92 -7.23
CA LEU A 121 1.08 8.75 -7.39
C LEU A 121 0.28 9.57 -6.36
N HIS A 122 0.82 9.77 -5.16
CA HIS A 122 0.24 10.67 -4.18
C HIS A 122 0.25 12.13 -4.66
N ASP A 123 1.31 12.59 -5.31
CA ASP A 123 1.33 13.93 -5.91
C ASP A 123 0.34 14.01 -7.08
N TYR A 124 0.29 12.99 -7.94
CA TYR A 124 -0.68 12.89 -9.04
C TYR A 124 -2.14 12.97 -8.58
N GLN A 125 -2.50 12.36 -7.45
CA GLN A 125 -3.90 12.39 -6.98
C GLN A 125 -4.40 13.85 -6.84
N ASN A 126 -3.50 14.76 -6.42
CA ASN A 126 -3.82 16.15 -6.10
C ASN A 126 -3.83 17.02 -7.37
N HIS A 127 -2.94 16.73 -8.33
CA HIS A 127 -2.71 17.60 -9.49
C HIS A 127 -3.28 17.03 -10.80
N GLY A 128 -3.34 15.72 -10.95
CA GLY A 128 -3.73 15.04 -12.20
C GLY A 128 -2.59 15.01 -13.23
N PRO A 129 -2.95 14.82 -14.53
CA PRO A 129 -2.00 14.89 -15.63
C PRO A 129 -1.34 16.27 -15.73
N ASP A 130 -0.02 16.27 -15.89
CA ASP A 130 0.81 17.47 -15.86
C ASP A 130 1.83 17.48 -17.01
N PRO A 131 1.47 18.04 -18.17
CA PRO A 131 2.32 17.99 -19.36
C PRO A 131 3.72 18.60 -19.20
N ASP A 132 3.89 19.56 -18.29
CA ASP A 132 5.16 20.26 -18.02
C ASP A 132 5.93 19.69 -16.81
N LEU A 133 5.30 18.80 -16.04
CA LEU A 133 5.87 18.06 -14.91
C LEU A 133 6.25 18.92 -13.69
N ALA A 134 5.65 20.11 -13.54
CA ALA A 134 5.93 21.03 -12.44
C ALA A 134 5.42 20.52 -11.08
N LEU A 135 4.26 19.88 -11.04
CA LEU A 135 3.52 19.48 -9.83
C LEU A 135 3.29 17.96 -9.74
N SER A 136 3.32 17.26 -10.86
CA SER A 136 3.13 15.80 -10.96
C SER A 136 4.20 15.18 -11.83
N LYS A 137 4.54 13.91 -11.57
CA LYS A 137 5.50 13.15 -12.39
C LYS A 137 4.89 12.46 -13.60
N TYR A 138 3.60 12.67 -13.84
CA TYR A 138 2.87 12.04 -14.93
C TYR A 138 2.30 13.10 -15.86
N ARG A 139 2.67 13.03 -17.13
CA ARG A 139 2.21 13.94 -18.20
C ARG A 139 0.79 13.65 -18.62
N SER A 140 0.39 12.38 -18.51
CA SER A 140 -0.87 11.88 -19.01
C SER A 140 -1.55 10.94 -18.01
N ARG A 141 -2.81 10.60 -18.30
CA ARG A 141 -3.57 9.64 -17.48
C ARG A 141 -3.03 8.22 -17.66
N GLU A 142 -2.51 7.92 -18.84
CA GLU A 142 -2.02 6.62 -19.27
C GLU A 142 -0.70 6.30 -18.56
N GLU A 143 0.21 7.27 -18.43
CA GLU A 143 1.42 7.11 -17.61
C GLU A 143 1.08 6.81 -16.14
N ALA A 144 0.05 7.48 -15.59
CA ALA A 144 -0.40 7.24 -14.23
C ALA A 144 -1.11 5.88 -14.08
N ALA A 145 -1.93 5.49 -15.05
CA ALA A 145 -2.63 4.20 -15.09
C ALA A 145 -1.65 3.03 -15.02
N TYR A 146 -0.58 3.08 -15.83
CA TYR A 146 0.49 2.10 -15.82
C TYR A 146 1.09 1.92 -14.43
N ASP A 147 1.43 3.02 -13.75
CA ASP A 147 2.04 2.98 -12.42
C ASP A 147 1.06 2.55 -11.32
N ILE A 148 -0.23 2.85 -11.45
CA ILE A 148 -1.28 2.36 -10.55
C ILE A 148 -1.37 0.83 -10.65
N ILE A 149 -1.41 0.29 -11.86
CA ILE A 149 -1.46 -1.16 -12.11
C ILE A 149 -0.19 -1.85 -11.63
N ALA A 150 0.98 -1.27 -11.90
CA ALA A 150 2.26 -1.78 -11.44
C ALA A 150 2.34 -1.83 -9.90
N LEU A 151 1.90 -0.77 -9.22
CA LEU A 151 1.90 -0.71 -7.76
C LEU A 151 0.89 -1.69 -7.14
N ALA A 152 -0.31 -1.82 -7.72
CA ALA A 152 -1.30 -2.82 -7.28
C ALA A 152 -0.75 -4.25 -7.44
N SER A 153 -0.07 -4.54 -8.54
CA SER A 153 0.58 -5.83 -8.78
C SER A 153 1.67 -6.14 -7.75
N GLU A 154 2.49 -5.14 -7.41
CA GLU A 154 3.51 -5.28 -6.37
C GLU A 154 2.89 -5.51 -4.97
N ILE A 155 1.76 -4.85 -4.67
CA ILE A 155 1.02 -5.07 -3.42
C ILE A 155 0.56 -6.53 -3.35
N ILE A 156 -0.06 -7.07 -4.40
CA ILE A 156 -0.47 -8.49 -4.45
C ILE A 156 0.73 -9.40 -4.18
N ARG A 157 1.83 -9.22 -4.91
CA ARG A 157 3.04 -10.03 -4.78
C ARG A 157 3.58 -10.02 -3.34
N ARG A 158 3.61 -8.86 -2.70
CA ARG A 158 4.10 -8.74 -1.31
C ARG A 158 3.13 -9.34 -0.30
N VAL A 159 1.82 -9.15 -0.48
CA VAL A 159 0.81 -9.75 0.40
C VAL A 159 0.87 -11.28 0.35
N GLU A 160 1.02 -11.86 -0.83
CA GLU A 160 1.15 -13.31 -0.99
C GLU A 160 2.35 -13.88 -0.22
N GLN A 161 3.48 -13.17 -0.22
CA GLN A 161 4.67 -13.54 0.55
C GLN A 161 4.49 -13.43 2.07
N LEU A 162 3.48 -12.68 2.53
CA LEU A 162 3.21 -12.46 3.95
C LEU A 162 2.13 -13.37 4.52
N LYS A 163 1.35 -14.09 3.69
CA LYS A 163 0.19 -14.91 4.13
C LYS A 163 0.50 -15.78 5.36
N ALA A 164 1.60 -16.53 5.31
CA ALA A 164 1.99 -17.47 6.37
C ALA A 164 2.39 -16.81 7.71
N ARG A 165 2.58 -15.49 7.73
CA ARG A 165 3.00 -14.71 8.91
C ARG A 165 1.85 -13.92 9.53
N LEU A 166 0.64 -14.06 9.00
CA LEU A 166 -0.53 -13.28 9.36
C LEU A 166 -1.64 -14.19 9.89
N ALA A 167 -2.53 -13.62 10.71
CA ALA A 167 -3.80 -14.24 11.04
C ALA A 167 -4.75 -14.16 9.83
N TRP A 168 -4.44 -14.93 8.79
CA TRP A 168 -5.16 -14.90 7.52
C TRP A 168 -6.57 -15.47 7.68
N SER A 169 -7.58 -14.73 7.21
CA SER A 169 -8.99 -15.10 7.30
C SER A 169 -9.64 -15.19 5.92
N ASP A 170 -10.85 -15.74 5.86
CA ASP A 170 -11.64 -15.83 4.62
C ASP A 170 -11.90 -14.45 3.98
N GLU A 171 -12.00 -13.38 4.77
CA GLU A 171 -12.10 -12.02 4.23
C GLU A 171 -10.83 -11.61 3.47
N HIS A 172 -9.64 -11.97 3.98
CA HIS A 172 -8.38 -11.69 3.29
C HIS A 172 -8.29 -12.48 1.97
N GLU A 173 -8.64 -13.77 2.00
CA GLU A 173 -8.62 -14.60 0.78
C GLU A 173 -9.59 -14.05 -0.27
N ARG A 174 -10.80 -13.70 0.15
CA ARG A 174 -11.83 -13.11 -0.70
C ARG A 174 -11.38 -11.79 -1.32
N GLU A 175 -10.82 -10.87 -0.52
CA GLU A 175 -10.36 -9.57 -1.03
C GLU A 175 -9.16 -9.71 -1.96
N LEU A 176 -8.23 -10.63 -1.67
CA LEU A 176 -7.11 -10.91 -2.57
C LEU A 176 -7.59 -11.45 -3.92
N GLU A 177 -8.53 -12.40 -3.93
CA GLU A 177 -9.06 -12.96 -5.17
C GLU A 177 -9.87 -11.94 -5.97
N MET A 178 -10.64 -11.07 -5.29
CA MET A 178 -11.32 -9.96 -5.94
C MET A 178 -10.33 -8.95 -6.52
N LEU A 179 -9.29 -8.57 -5.77
CA LEU A 179 -8.23 -7.68 -6.26
C LEU A 179 -7.54 -8.24 -7.51
N LYS A 180 -7.16 -9.54 -7.50
CA LYS A 180 -6.57 -10.20 -8.67
C LYS A 180 -7.50 -10.21 -9.88
N ARG A 181 -8.82 -10.31 -9.66
CA ARG A 181 -9.82 -10.22 -10.74
C ARG A 181 -9.85 -8.83 -11.35
N GLU A 182 -9.93 -7.78 -10.54
CA GLU A 182 -9.91 -6.39 -11.04
C GLU A 182 -8.61 -6.10 -11.79
N LEU A 183 -7.47 -6.62 -11.31
CA LEU A 183 -6.18 -6.49 -12.00
C LEU A 183 -6.18 -7.10 -13.40
N ARG A 184 -6.74 -8.31 -13.55
CA ARG A 184 -6.87 -8.94 -14.87
C ARG A 184 -7.73 -8.10 -15.82
N GLU A 185 -8.79 -7.47 -15.31
CA GLU A 185 -9.65 -6.60 -16.09
C GLU A 185 -8.93 -5.32 -16.52
N SER A 186 -8.23 -4.64 -15.60
CA SER A 186 -7.46 -3.43 -15.92
C SER A 186 -6.37 -3.70 -16.96
N LEU A 187 -5.66 -4.83 -16.86
CA LEU A 187 -4.64 -5.25 -17.84
C LEU A 187 -5.25 -5.51 -19.23
N GLN A 188 -6.47 -6.04 -19.31
CA GLN A 188 -7.18 -6.22 -20.58
C GLN A 188 -7.71 -4.91 -21.16
N GLY A 189 -8.02 -3.92 -20.30
CA GLY A 189 -8.43 -2.58 -20.70
C GLY A 189 -7.31 -1.79 -21.38
N GLU A 190 -6.07 -1.91 -20.90
CA GLU A 190 -4.89 -1.27 -21.52
C GLU A 190 -4.58 -1.83 -22.92
N ILE A 191 -4.86 -3.12 -23.18
CA ILE A 191 -4.62 -3.75 -24.50
C ILE A 191 -5.61 -3.26 -25.57
N LYS A 192 -6.74 -2.68 -25.17
CA LYS A 192 -7.82 -2.26 -26.08
C LYS A 192 -7.84 -0.77 -26.38
N GLN A 193 -6.97 0.02 -25.77
CA GLN A 193 -6.80 1.46 -26.02
C GLN A 193 -5.58 1.71 -26.91
#